data_AF-A0A7X9WYA4-F1
#
_entry.id   AF-A0A7X9WYA4-F1
#
_cell.length_a   1.000
_cell.length_b   1.000
_cell.length_c   1.000
_cell.angle_alpha   90.00
_cell.angle_beta   90.00
_cell.angle_gamma   90.00
#
_symmetry.space_group_name_H-M   'P 1'
#
loop_
_entity.id
_entity.type
_entity.pdbx_description
1 polymer ?
#
loop_
_entity_poly.entity_id
_entity_poly.type
_entity_poly.pdbx_seq_one_letter_code
_entity_poly.pdbx_strand_id
1 'polypeptide(L)'
;MSNPTPVPTPKDAIRLELERIEEDCIHSGKSHFNAHERWSRFHYWLGIPSVILSSIAGLAFFKDYPEIGGAIASVVAVLTALSTFLKPFERAASHKSSGDQYLSLRNDARVFRQIRLENVCDDQSAIDGLDEFTKRRNELNQASPQFSTKDFKVARDGIDAGESTHAVDK
;
A
#
# COMPACT_ATOMS: atom_id res chain seq x y z
N MET A 1 -41.96 16.65 23.03
CA MET A 1 -41.24 17.72 22.32
C MET A 1 -39.98 17.10 21.75
N SER A 2 -39.98 16.75 20.47
CA SER A 2 -38.77 16.29 19.78
C SER A 2 -37.82 17.47 19.67
N ASN A 3 -36.62 17.38 20.23
CA ASN A 3 -35.57 18.36 19.97
C ASN A 3 -35.38 18.46 18.45
N PRO A 4 -35.32 19.68 17.87
CA PRO A 4 -35.02 19.82 16.46
C PRO A 4 -33.66 19.18 16.19
N THR A 5 -33.59 18.28 15.20
CA THR A 5 -32.32 17.78 14.67
C THR A 5 -31.45 18.98 14.29
N PRO A 6 -30.19 19.05 14.75
CA PRO A 6 -29.30 20.16 14.41
C PRO A 6 -29.20 20.27 12.88
N VAL A 7 -29.35 21.48 12.35
CA VAL A 7 -29.09 21.73 10.93
C VAL A 7 -27.61 21.45 10.67
N PRO A 8 -27.24 20.59 9.70
CA PRO A 8 -25.84 20.28 9.43
C PRO A 8 -25.09 21.57 9.10
N THR A 9 -24.03 21.85 9.86
CA THR A 9 -23.16 23.00 9.59
C THR A 9 -22.23 22.68 8.40
N PRO A 10 -21.69 23.69 7.70
CA PRO A 10 -20.67 23.46 6.66
C PRO A 10 -19.50 22.61 7.17
N LYS A 11 -19.11 22.79 8.44
CA LYS A 11 -18.08 21.99 9.10
C LYS A 11 -18.47 20.53 9.31
N ASP A 12 -19.75 20.22 9.52
CA ASP A 12 -20.21 18.82 9.60
C ASP A 12 -20.05 18.12 8.24
N ALA A 13 -20.35 18.81 7.14
CA ALA A 13 -20.13 18.26 5.80
C ALA A 13 -18.64 18.04 5.51
N ILE A 14 -17.78 18.99 5.88
CA ILE A 14 -16.32 18.87 5.77
C ILE A 14 -15.81 17.71 6.63
N ARG A 15 -16.30 17.57 7.86
CA ARG A 15 -15.95 16.47 8.76
C ARG A 15 -16.21 15.14 8.08
N LEU A 16 -17.43 14.93 7.56
CA LEU A 16 -17.84 13.70 6.87
C LEU A 16 -16.97 13.39 5.66
N GLU A 17 -16.61 14.40 4.87
CA GLU A 17 -15.74 14.20 3.71
C GLU A 17 -14.30 13.81 4.12
N LEU A 18 -13.79 14.38 5.20
CA LEU A 18 -12.50 13.95 5.77
C LEU A 18 -12.55 12.50 6.25
N GLU A 19 -13.66 12.03 6.84
CA GLU A 19 -13.80 10.62 7.24
C GLU A 19 -13.76 9.68 6.03
N ARG A 20 -14.40 10.07 4.92
CA ARG A 20 -14.34 9.31 3.66
C ARG A 20 -12.92 9.26 3.10
N ILE A 21 -12.20 10.38 3.12
CA ILE A 21 -10.79 10.41 2.71
C ILE A 21 -9.96 9.48 3.61
N GLU A 22 -10.19 9.50 4.93
CA GLU A 22 -9.51 8.61 5.85
C GLU A 22 -9.80 7.13 5.53
N GLU A 23 -11.07 6.76 5.33
CA GLU A 23 -11.50 5.41 4.96
C GLU A 23 -10.85 4.96 3.65
N ASP A 24 -10.95 5.76 2.58
CA ASP A 24 -10.33 5.50 1.28
C ASP A 24 -8.82 5.26 1.41
N CYS A 25 -8.14 6.08 2.23
CA CYS A 25 -6.70 5.95 2.47
C CYS A 25 -6.34 4.70 3.27
N ILE A 26 -7.16 4.28 4.24
CA ILE A 26 -6.96 3.03 4.98
C ILE A 26 -7.02 1.84 4.02
N HIS A 27 -8.09 1.74 3.22
CA HIS A 27 -8.26 0.65 2.27
C HIS A 27 -7.17 0.65 1.19
N SER A 28 -6.87 1.80 0.60
CA SER A 28 -5.85 1.92 -0.45
C SER A 28 -4.45 1.63 0.11
N GLY A 29 -4.09 2.23 1.24
CA GLY A 29 -2.79 2.04 1.89
C GLY A 29 -2.55 0.58 2.26
N LYS A 30 -3.53 -0.10 2.87
CA LYS A 30 -3.43 -1.52 3.19
C LYS A 30 -3.36 -2.42 1.95
N SER A 31 -4.10 -2.08 0.89
CA SER A 31 -4.02 -2.79 -0.40
C SER A 31 -2.62 -2.71 -1.01
N HIS A 32 -1.99 -1.54 -0.91
CA HIS A 32 -0.60 -1.33 -1.31
C HIS A 32 0.38 -2.16 -0.46
N PHE A 33 0.21 -2.23 0.87
CA PHE A 33 1.05 -3.09 1.70
C PHE A 33 0.88 -4.58 1.37
N ASN A 34 -0.33 -5.05 1.09
CA ASN A 34 -0.57 -6.43 0.65
C ASN A 34 0.13 -6.71 -0.70
N ALA A 35 0.04 -5.76 -1.65
CA ALA A 35 0.75 -5.87 -2.92
C ALA A 35 2.28 -5.86 -2.74
N HIS A 36 2.79 -5.03 -1.83
CA HIS A 36 4.20 -5.04 -1.43
C HIS A 36 4.63 -6.42 -0.94
N GLU A 37 3.91 -7.01 0.02
CA GLU A 37 4.25 -8.34 0.55
C GLU A 37 4.24 -9.40 -0.55
N ARG A 38 3.23 -9.37 -1.43
CA ARG A 38 3.12 -10.31 -2.55
C ARG A 38 4.33 -10.22 -3.48
N TRP A 39 4.72 -9.01 -3.88
CA TRP A 39 5.88 -8.79 -4.75
C TRP A 39 7.20 -9.11 -4.05
N SER A 40 7.34 -8.82 -2.76
CA SER A 40 8.50 -9.21 -1.94
C SER A 40 8.66 -10.72 -1.88
N ARG A 41 7.57 -11.47 -1.62
CA ARG A 41 7.59 -12.94 -1.62
C ARG A 41 7.99 -13.48 -3.00
N PHE A 42 7.47 -12.89 -4.07
CA PHE A 42 7.81 -13.31 -5.43
C PHE A 42 9.28 -13.01 -5.79
N HIS A 43 9.82 -11.88 -5.33
CA HIS A 43 11.25 -11.56 -5.47
C HIS A 43 12.13 -12.63 -4.78
N TYR A 44 11.84 -12.97 -3.53
CA TYR A 44 12.61 -14.00 -2.81
C TYR A 44 12.44 -15.39 -3.41
N TRP A 45 11.24 -15.72 -3.89
CA TRP A 45 10.96 -17.00 -4.54
C TRP A 45 11.73 -17.19 -5.86
N LEU A 46 12.03 -16.11 -6.60
CA LEU A 46 12.89 -16.16 -7.78
C LEU A 46 14.38 -16.11 -7.42
N GLY A 47 14.75 -15.16 -6.54
CA GLY A 47 16.14 -14.84 -6.24
C GLY A 47 16.87 -15.93 -5.46
N ILE A 48 16.26 -16.46 -4.39
CA ILE A 48 16.92 -17.45 -3.52
C ILE A 48 17.23 -18.74 -4.28
N PRO A 49 16.28 -19.37 -5.01
CA PRO A 49 16.59 -20.55 -5.80
C PRO A 49 17.60 -20.27 -6.90
N SER A 50 17.55 -19.10 -7.55
CA SER A 50 18.51 -18.73 -8.59
C SER A 50 19.95 -18.74 -8.06
N VAL A 51 20.19 -18.14 -6.89
CA VAL A 51 21.52 -18.11 -6.25
C VAL A 51 21.99 -19.53 -5.92
N ILE A 52 21.15 -20.34 -5.27
CA ILE A 52 21.51 -21.71 -4.87
C ILE A 52 21.82 -22.56 -6.10
N LEU A 53 20.95 -22.54 -7.12
CA LEU A 53 21.13 -23.31 -8.34
C LEU A 53 22.36 -22.85 -9.13
N SER A 54 22.64 -21.54 -9.17
CA SER A 54 23.85 -21.03 -9.84
C SER A 54 25.12 -21.56 -9.18
N SER A 55 25.15 -21.65 -7.84
CA SER A 55 26.28 -22.25 -7.13
C SER A 55 26.44 -23.74 -7.45
N ILE A 56 25.33 -24.50 -7.49
CA ILE A 56 25.35 -25.93 -7.83
C ILE A 56 25.80 -26.16 -9.28
N ALA A 57 25.31 -25.35 -10.23
CA ALA A 57 25.72 -25.43 -11.63
C ALA A 57 27.23 -25.20 -11.78
N GLY A 58 27.78 -24.19 -11.10
CA GLY A 58 29.21 -23.94 -11.08
C GLY A 58 30.01 -25.17 -10.59
N LEU A 59 29.58 -25.77 -9.47
CA LEU A 59 30.21 -26.99 -8.94
C LEU A 59 30.09 -28.19 -9.88
N ALA A 60 28.98 -28.34 -10.59
CA ALA A 60 28.77 -29.42 -11.55
C ALA A 60 29.79 -29.35 -12.70
N PHE A 61 30.07 -28.14 -13.21
CA PHE A 61 31.13 -27.95 -14.22
C PHE A 61 32.52 -28.30 -13.69
N PHE A 62 32.84 -27.97 -12.43
CA PHE A 62 34.12 -28.33 -11.82
C PHE A 62 34.31 -29.84 -11.58
N LYS A 63 33.22 -30.60 -11.49
CA LYS A 63 33.24 -32.06 -11.26
C LYS A 63 32.97 -32.87 -12.54
N ASP A 64 33.16 -32.26 -13.72
CA ASP A 64 32.95 -32.89 -15.03
C ASP A 64 31.52 -33.45 -15.25
N TYR A 65 30.49 -32.75 -14.73
CA TYR A 65 29.08 -33.02 -15.01
C TYR A 65 28.44 -31.94 -15.91
N PRO A 66 28.90 -31.75 -17.16
CA PRO A 66 28.50 -30.62 -18.00
C PRO A 66 27.02 -30.62 -18.40
N GLU A 67 26.42 -31.78 -18.61
CA GLU A 67 24.99 -31.89 -18.98
C GLU A 67 24.08 -31.42 -17.82
N ILE A 68 24.38 -31.86 -16.60
CA ILE A 68 23.66 -31.45 -15.38
C ILE A 68 23.89 -29.95 -15.14
N GLY A 69 25.14 -29.49 -15.25
CA GLY A 69 25.48 -28.06 -15.12
C GLY A 69 24.73 -27.19 -16.12
N GLY A 70 24.65 -27.60 -17.39
CA GLY A 70 23.92 -26.89 -18.44
C GLY A 70 22.41 -26.85 -18.22
N ALA A 71 21.80 -27.95 -17.74
CA ALA A 71 20.39 -27.98 -17.40
C ALA A 71 20.06 -27.02 -16.25
N ILE A 72 20.86 -27.03 -15.17
CA ILE A 72 20.67 -26.13 -14.02
C ILE A 72 20.91 -24.67 -14.44
N ALA A 73 21.96 -24.39 -15.21
CA ALA A 73 22.25 -23.05 -15.71
C ALA A 73 21.10 -22.49 -16.56
N SER A 74 20.43 -23.34 -17.34
CA SER A 74 19.26 -22.94 -18.13
C SER A 74 18.09 -22.52 -17.24
N VAL A 75 17.83 -23.23 -16.13
CA VAL A 75 16.82 -22.85 -15.13
C VAL A 75 17.17 -21.52 -14.46
N VAL A 76 18.44 -21.34 -14.06
CA VAL A 76 18.94 -20.08 -13.48
C VAL A 76 18.75 -18.92 -14.44
N ALA A 77 19.02 -19.10 -15.73
CA ALA A 77 18.81 -18.09 -16.75
C ALA A 77 17.34 -17.66 -16.85
N VAL A 78 16.39 -18.62 -16.81
CA VAL A 78 14.95 -18.32 -16.80
C VAL A 78 14.54 -17.54 -15.55
N LEU A 79 14.95 -17.97 -14.36
CA LEU A 79 14.64 -17.27 -13.10
C LEU A 79 15.19 -15.84 -13.09
N THR A 80 16.41 -15.67 -13.61
CA THR A 80 17.07 -14.37 -13.73
C THR A 80 16.33 -13.47 -14.73
N ALA A 81 16.00 -13.99 -15.92
CA ALA A 81 15.23 -13.26 -16.93
C ALA A 81 13.85 -12.82 -16.40
N LEU A 82 13.15 -13.70 -15.67
CA LEU A 82 11.88 -13.36 -15.00
C LEU A 82 12.07 -12.26 -13.95
N SER A 83 13.14 -12.31 -13.17
CA SER A 83 13.43 -11.27 -12.16
C SER A 83 13.68 -9.91 -12.81
N THR A 84 14.48 -9.87 -13.89
CA THR A 84 14.78 -8.64 -14.63
C THR A 84 13.56 -8.10 -15.39
N PHE A 85 12.74 -8.97 -15.98
CA PHE A 85 11.55 -8.58 -16.73
C PHE A 85 10.41 -8.10 -15.81
N LEU A 86 10.13 -8.84 -14.74
CA LEU A 86 9.01 -8.53 -13.85
C LEU A 86 9.34 -7.44 -12.82
N LYS A 87 10.62 -7.21 -12.50
CA LYS A 87 11.09 -6.19 -11.55
C LYS A 87 10.36 -6.27 -10.19
N PRO A 88 10.36 -7.44 -9.54
CA PRO A 88 9.52 -7.65 -8.36
C PRO A 88 9.97 -6.83 -7.15
N PHE A 89 11.27 -6.56 -7.01
CA PHE A 89 11.79 -5.72 -5.93
C PHE A 89 11.32 -4.27 -6.07
N GLU A 90 11.41 -3.71 -7.28
CA GLU A 90 10.99 -2.34 -7.58
C GLU A 90 9.48 -2.18 -7.42
N ARG A 91 8.68 -3.17 -7.87
CA ARG A 91 7.24 -3.18 -7.65
C ARG A 91 6.91 -3.23 -6.16
N ALA A 92 7.58 -4.08 -5.40
CA ALA A 92 7.40 -4.15 -3.95
C ALA A 92 7.72 -2.81 -3.29
N ALA A 93 8.84 -2.18 -3.62
CA ALA A 93 9.25 -0.89 -3.07
C ALA A 93 8.27 0.24 -3.44
N SER A 94 7.82 0.28 -4.70
CA SER A 94 6.84 1.26 -5.18
C SER A 94 5.50 1.11 -4.44
N HIS A 95 4.99 -0.11 -4.28
CA HIS A 95 3.77 -0.32 -3.50
C HIS A 95 3.94 0.05 -2.03
N LYS A 96 5.07 -0.27 -1.38
CA LYS A 96 5.34 0.17 0.00
C LYS A 96 5.33 1.69 0.10
N SER A 97 6.00 2.39 -0.82
CA SER A 97 6.05 3.85 -0.84
C SER A 97 4.66 4.47 -1.00
N SER A 98 3.80 3.94 -1.88
CA SER A 98 2.41 4.39 -1.96
C SER A 98 1.63 4.11 -0.68
N GLY A 99 1.79 2.92 -0.08
CA GLY A 99 1.17 2.57 1.19
C GLY A 99 1.54 3.54 2.31
N ASP A 100 2.82 3.88 2.44
CA ASP A 100 3.34 4.85 3.41
C ASP A 100 2.74 6.26 3.17
N GLN A 101 2.56 6.67 1.91
CA GLN A 101 1.97 7.97 1.57
C GLN A 101 0.48 8.06 1.88
N TYR A 102 -0.31 7.01 1.58
CA TYR A 102 -1.73 6.96 1.99
C TYR A 102 -1.88 6.96 3.50
N LEU A 103 -1.02 6.23 4.22
CA LEU A 103 -1.01 6.21 5.67
C LEU A 103 -0.71 7.60 6.25
N SER A 104 0.25 8.31 5.66
CA SER A 104 0.57 9.70 6.02
C SER A 104 -0.62 10.62 5.80
N LEU A 105 -1.23 10.60 4.60
CA LEU A 105 -2.40 11.41 4.26
C LEU A 105 -3.57 11.16 5.21
N ARG A 106 -3.87 9.88 5.51
CA ARG A 106 -4.90 9.51 6.49
C ARG A 106 -4.64 10.13 7.86
N ASN A 107 -3.41 10.01 8.34
CA ASN A 107 -3.06 10.50 9.68
C ASN A 107 -3.16 12.03 9.74
N ASP A 108 -2.70 12.73 8.70
CA ASP A 108 -2.82 14.18 8.60
C ASP A 108 -4.29 14.62 8.56
N ALA A 109 -5.12 13.95 7.76
CA ALA A 109 -6.56 14.21 7.67
C ALA A 109 -7.26 13.96 9.02
N ARG A 110 -6.92 12.86 9.70
CA ARG A 110 -7.45 12.54 11.03
C ARG A 110 -7.10 13.60 12.07
N VAL A 111 -5.85 14.03 12.12
CA VAL A 111 -5.41 15.08 13.05
C VAL A 111 -6.11 16.40 12.73
N PHE A 112 -6.25 16.75 11.45
CA PHE A 112 -6.97 17.95 11.06
C PHE A 112 -8.44 17.88 11.49
N ARG A 113 -9.13 16.77 11.18
CA ARG A 113 -10.54 16.54 11.55
C ARG A 113 -10.77 16.59 13.06
N GLN A 114 -9.95 15.89 13.83
CA GLN A 114 -10.16 15.73 15.28
C GLN A 114 -9.70 16.94 16.09
N ILE A 115 -8.63 17.62 15.67
CA ILE A 115 -8.00 18.66 16.48
C ILE A 115 -8.22 20.05 15.91
N ARG A 116 -8.12 20.24 14.59
CA ARG A 116 -8.08 21.60 14.00
C ARG A 116 -9.44 22.12 13.58
N LEU A 117 -10.28 21.26 13.00
CA LEU A 117 -11.54 21.65 12.37
C LEU A 117 -12.47 22.43 13.31
N GLU A 118 -12.63 21.94 14.54
CA GLU A 118 -13.50 22.58 15.55
C GLU A 118 -12.77 23.64 16.39
N ASN A 119 -11.49 23.42 16.70
CA ASN A 119 -10.80 24.25 17.70
C ASN A 119 -10.06 25.46 17.12
N VAL A 120 -9.73 25.45 15.82
CA VAL A 120 -8.80 26.44 15.22
C VAL A 120 -9.33 27.04 13.92
N CYS A 121 -9.99 26.24 13.08
CA CYS A 121 -10.38 26.69 11.75
C CYS A 121 -11.61 27.61 11.80
N ASP A 122 -11.57 28.72 11.05
CA ASP A 122 -12.79 29.35 10.54
C ASP A 122 -13.31 28.57 9.31
N ASP A 123 -14.44 29.00 8.75
CA ASP A 123 -15.07 28.30 7.62
C ASP A 123 -14.17 28.24 6.40
N GLN A 124 -13.44 29.32 6.09
CA GLN A 124 -12.53 29.35 4.94
C GLN A 124 -11.33 28.42 5.14
N SER A 125 -10.69 28.46 6.32
CA SER A 125 -9.57 27.59 6.65
C SER A 125 -9.96 26.11 6.68
N ALA A 126 -11.22 25.80 6.99
CA ALA A 126 -11.76 24.45 6.94
C ALA A 126 -11.90 23.97 5.47
N ILE A 127 -12.42 24.82 4.58
CA ILE A 127 -12.54 24.53 3.14
C ILE A 127 -11.15 24.34 2.52
N ASP A 128 -10.22 25.27 2.77
CA ASP A 128 -8.86 25.19 2.23
C ASP A 128 -8.14 23.91 2.67
N GLY A 129 -8.35 23.47 3.92
CA GLY A 129 -7.82 22.22 4.43
C GLY A 129 -8.39 21.00 3.69
N LEU A 130 -9.70 20.96 3.45
CA LEU A 130 -10.35 19.89 2.69
C LEU A 130 -9.85 19.84 1.24
N ASP A 131 -9.69 21.00 0.60
CA ASP A 131 -9.19 21.10 -0.77
C ASP A 131 -7.77 20.55 -0.88
N GLU A 132 -6.91 20.85 0.09
CA GLU A 132 -5.54 20.32 0.15
C GLU A 132 -5.52 18.80 0.31
N PHE A 133 -6.34 18.23 1.20
CA PHE A 133 -6.42 16.77 1.36
C PHE A 133 -6.99 16.08 0.12
N THR A 134 -8.00 16.68 -0.50
CA THR A 134 -8.60 16.18 -1.75
C THR A 134 -7.56 16.17 -2.88
N LYS A 135 -6.81 17.26 -3.01
CA LYS A 135 -5.73 17.39 -3.98
C LYS A 135 -4.65 16.33 -3.75
N ARG A 136 -4.13 16.22 -2.52
CA ARG A 136 -3.14 15.19 -2.16
C ARG A 136 -3.65 13.77 -2.45
N ARG A 137 -4.91 13.46 -2.12
CA ARG A 137 -5.53 12.16 -2.45
C ARG A 137 -5.51 11.90 -3.95
N ASN A 138 -5.92 12.88 -4.76
CA ASN A 138 -5.97 12.73 -6.21
C ASN A 138 -4.58 12.54 -6.82
N GLU A 139 -3.59 13.31 -6.35
CA GLU A 139 -2.19 13.16 -6.74
C GLU A 139 -1.65 11.76 -6.39
N LEU A 140 -1.95 11.25 -5.19
CA LEU A 140 -1.57 9.89 -4.78
C LEU A 140 -2.25 8.82 -5.63
N ASN A 141 -3.55 8.98 -5.92
CA ASN A 141 -4.31 8.06 -6.78
C ASN A 141 -3.72 7.99 -8.20
N GLN A 142 -3.26 9.13 -8.72
CA GLN A 142 -2.65 9.21 -10.05
C GLN A 142 -1.23 8.63 -10.08
N ALA A 143 -0.42 8.89 -9.04
CA ALA A 143 0.98 8.47 -8.98
C ALA A 143 1.16 6.99 -8.59
N SER A 144 0.18 6.40 -7.91
CA SER A 144 0.31 5.07 -7.34
C SER A 144 0.17 3.95 -8.38
N PRO A 145 0.97 2.87 -8.29
CA PRO A 145 0.79 1.69 -9.13
C PRO A 145 -0.51 0.97 -8.80
N GLN A 146 -1.13 0.36 -9.81
CA GLN A 146 -2.34 -0.44 -9.61
C GLN A 146 -2.05 -1.70 -8.80
N PHE A 147 -2.82 -1.93 -7.73
CA PHE A 147 -2.83 -3.19 -6.98
C PHE A 147 -3.90 -4.14 -7.53
N SER A 148 -3.83 -5.42 -7.17
CA SER A 148 -4.82 -6.40 -7.65
C SER A 148 -6.10 -6.37 -6.80
N THR A 149 -7.22 -6.83 -7.37
CA THR A 149 -8.47 -7.01 -6.62
C THR A 149 -8.31 -7.94 -5.41
N LYS A 150 -7.37 -8.89 -5.46
CA LYS A 150 -7.07 -9.77 -4.31
C LYS A 150 -6.43 -8.98 -3.17
N ASP A 151 -5.47 -8.10 -3.49
CA ASP A 151 -4.80 -7.26 -2.50
C ASP A 151 -5.82 -6.35 -1.77
N PHE A 152 -6.80 -5.83 -2.52
CA PHE A 152 -7.90 -5.03 -1.99
C PHE A 152 -8.87 -5.83 -1.11
N LYS A 153 -9.30 -7.01 -1.55
CA LYS A 153 -10.21 -7.86 -0.76
C LYS A 153 -9.58 -8.23 0.59
N VAL A 154 -8.32 -8.66 0.58
CA VAL A 154 -7.59 -8.98 1.82
C VAL A 154 -7.46 -7.75 2.71
N ALA A 155 -7.22 -6.57 2.13
CA ALA A 155 -7.15 -5.34 2.90
C ALA A 155 -8.48 -5.02 3.59
N ARG A 156 -9.58 -5.01 2.81
CA ARG A 156 -10.93 -4.78 3.32
C ARG A 156 -11.31 -5.77 4.41
N ASP A 157 -11.14 -7.07 4.15
CA ASP A 157 -11.53 -8.11 5.11
C ASP A 157 -10.73 -7.99 6.44
N GLY A 158 -9.46 -7.57 6.39
CA GLY A 158 -8.66 -7.30 7.59
C GLY A 158 -9.07 -6.02 8.34
N ILE A 159 -9.45 -4.96 7.60
CA ILE A 159 -9.98 -3.73 8.17
C ILE A 159 -11.32 -4.00 8.87
N ASP A 160 -12.22 -4.73 8.21
CA ASP A 160 -13.52 -5.14 8.75
C ASP A 160 -13.37 -6.02 10.00
N ALA A 161 -12.27 -6.80 10.10
CA ALA A 161 -11.92 -7.58 11.28
C ALA A 161 -11.31 -6.76 12.44
N GLY A 162 -11.11 -5.44 12.26
CA GLY A 162 -10.64 -4.52 13.29
C GLY A 162 -9.11 -4.36 13.36
N GLU A 163 -8.35 -4.76 12.33
CA GLU A 163 -6.89 -4.54 12.30
C GLU A 163 -6.48 -3.06 12.39
N SER A 164 -7.37 -2.15 11.99
CA SER A 164 -7.13 -0.70 12.01
C SER A 164 -7.60 -0.02 13.30
N THR A 165 -8.22 -0.74 14.24
CA THR A 165 -8.74 -0.16 15.49
C THR A 165 -7.62 0.01 16.51
N HIS A 166 -7.46 1.20 17.08
CA HIS A 166 -6.50 1.40 18.16
C HIS A 166 -7.07 0.95 19.50
N ALA A 167 -6.19 0.54 20.43
CA ALA A 167 -6.61 0.18 21.79
C ALA A 167 -7.28 1.35 22.54
N VAL A 168 -6.99 2.59 22.16
CA VAL A 168 -7.60 3.80 22.71
C VAL A 168 -9.00 4.10 22.15
N ASP A 169 -9.40 3.42 21.07
CA ASP A 169 -10.72 3.57 20.43
C ASP A 169 -11.74 2.53 20.96
N LYS A 170 -11.32 1.68 21.92
CA LYS A 170 -12.14 0.64 22.55
C LYS A 170 -12.70 1.07 23.89
#